data_AF-A0A329N011-F1
#
_entry.id   AF-A0A329N011-F1
#
_cell.length_a   1.000
_cell.length_b   1.000
_cell.length_c   1.000
_cell.angle_alpha   90.00
_cell.angle_beta   90.00
_cell.angle_gamma   90.00
#
_symmetry.space_group_name_H-M   'P 1'
#
loop_
_entity.id
_entity.type
_entity.pdbx_description
1 polymer ?
#
loop_
_entity_poly.entity_id
_entity_poly.type
_entity_poly.pdbx_seq_one_letter_code
_entity_poly.pdbx_strand_id
1 'polypeptide(L)' 'MDLEVRKYHFIQELFNVDKESIMDVLERALKREKEQHQEIPTAHKKELDNRLESYKNNPDDVLDWEAVKGNW' A
#
# COMPACT_ATOMS: atom_id res chain seq x y z
N MET A 1 12.09 -26.51 -6.20
CA MET A 1 12.20 -25.73 -7.45
C MET A 1 12.78 -24.37 -7.09
N ASP A 2 13.83 -23.96 -7.78
CA ASP A 2 14.51 -22.70 -7.54
C ASP A 2 13.59 -21.48 -7.76
N LEU A 3 13.77 -20.42 -6.96
CA LEU A 3 12.89 -19.25 -7.00
C LEU A 3 13.03 -18.46 -8.32
N GLU A 4 14.24 -18.38 -8.88
CA GLU A 4 14.47 -17.71 -10.16
C GLU A 4 13.80 -18.47 -11.30
N VAL A 5 13.91 -19.81 -11.29
CA VAL A 5 13.21 -20.66 -12.27
C VAL A 5 11.70 -20.48 -12.21
N ARG A 6 11.12 -20.42 -11.00
CA ARG A 6 9.68 -20.15 -10.83
C ARG A 6 9.28 -18.76 -11.34
N LYS A 7 10.07 -17.73 -11.06
CA LYS A 7 9.83 -16.37 -11.55
C LYS A 7 9.86 -16.32 -13.08
N TYR A 8 10.84 -16.98 -13.68
CA TYR A 8 10.98 -17.03 -15.13
C TYR A 8 9.77 -17.70 -15.79
N HIS A 9 9.34 -18.87 -15.29
CA HIS A 9 8.15 -19.56 -15.80
C HIS A 9 6.90 -18.68 -15.71
N PHE A 10 6.70 -18.03 -14.56
CA PHE A 10 5.55 -17.16 -14.35
C PHE A 10 5.54 -15.97 -15.33
N ILE A 11 6.68 -15.33 -15.57
CA ILE A 11 6.80 -14.24 -16.55
C ILE A 11 6.42 -14.75 -17.96
N GLN A 12 6.86 -15.94 -18.35
CA GLN A 12 6.48 -16.52 -19.64
C GLN A 12 4.97 -16.76 -19.77
N GLU A 13 4.31 -17.21 -18.69
CA GLU A 13 2.85 -17.39 -18.68
C GLU A 13 2.12 -16.06 -18.83
N LEU A 14 2.60 -14.98 -18.20
CA LEU A 14 1.99 -13.65 -18.31
C LEU A 14 1.93 -13.13 -19.74
N PHE A 15 2.95 -13.43 -20.57
CA PHE A 15 2.96 -13.01 -21.98
C PHE A 15 1.90 -13.70 -22.84
N ASN A 16 1.33 -14.82 -22.38
CA ASN A 16 0.26 -15.53 -23.08
C ASN A 16 -1.14 -15.09 -22.59
N VAL A 17 -1.22 -14.10 -21.70
CA VAL A 17 -2.50 -13.58 -21.19
C VAL A 17 -3.02 -12.51 -22.15
N ASP A 18 -4.04 -12.87 -22.95
CA ASP A 18 -4.62 -11.96 -23.94
C ASP A 18 -5.72 -11.04 -23.38
N LYS A 19 -6.26 -11.35 -22.19
CA LYS A 19 -7.37 -10.58 -21.59
C LYS A 19 -6.85 -9.55 -20.60
N GLU A 20 -7.07 -8.27 -20.92
CA GLU A 20 -6.73 -7.13 -20.06
C GLU A 20 -7.31 -7.26 -18.64
N SER A 21 -8.57 -7.69 -18.51
CA SER A 21 -9.21 -7.93 -17.20
C SER A 21 -8.46 -8.93 -16.29
N ILE A 22 -7.68 -9.86 -16.86
CA ILE A 22 -6.86 -10.79 -16.08
C ILE A 22 -5.60 -10.08 -15.57
N MET A 23 -4.97 -9.25 -16.41
CA MET A 23 -3.85 -8.41 -16.01
C MET A 23 -4.23 -7.46 -14.88
N ASP A 24 -5.40 -6.82 -14.97
CA ASP A 24 -5.93 -5.94 -13.92
C ASP A 24 -6.06 -6.63 -12.55
N VAL A 25 -6.47 -7.90 -12.54
CA VAL A 25 -6.63 -8.67 -11.30
C VAL A 25 -5.26 -9.02 -10.72
N LEU A 26 -4.31 -9.41 -11.57
CA LEU A 26 -2.94 -9.75 -11.15
C LEU A 26 -2.21 -8.54 -10.57
N GLU A 27 -2.32 -7.39 -11.23
CA GLU A 27 -1.73 -6.13 -10.75
C GLU A 27 -2.30 -5.71 -9.40
N ARG A 28 -3.63 -5.81 -9.22
CA ARG A 28 -4.28 -5.54 -7.93
C ARG A 28 -3.82 -6.50 -6.84
N ALA A 29 -3.67 -7.78 -7.15
CA ALA A 29 -3.20 -8.78 -6.18
C ALA A 29 -1.76 -8.47 -5.73
N LEU A 30 -0.86 -8.16 -6.66
CA LEU A 30 0.53 -7.78 -6.36
C LEU A 30 0.60 -6.49 -5.55
N LYS A 31 -0.21 -5.48 -5.91
CA LYS A 31 -0.28 -4.21 -5.19
C LYS A 31 -0.77 -4.41 -3.77
N ARG A 32 -1.84 -5.19 -3.57
CA ARG A 32 -2.37 -5.51 -2.24
C ARG A 32 -1.31 -6.20 -1.38
N GLU A 33 -0.58 -7.17 -1.93
CA GLU A 33 0.44 -7.83 -1.12
C GLU A 33 1.60 -6.91 -0.75
N LYS A 34 2.02 -6.05 -1.68
CA LYS A 34 3.02 -5.03 -1.40
C LYS A 34 2.54 -4.05 -0.32
N GLU A 35 1.28 -3.63 -0.36
CA GLU A 35 0.69 -2.72 0.62
C GLU A 35 0.50 -3.39 1.99
N GLN A 36 0.12 -4.67 2.02
CA GLN A 36 -0.02 -5.45 3.26
C GLN A 36 1.34 -5.68 3.96
N HIS A 37 2.40 -5.79 3.17
CA HIS A 37 3.78 -5.96 3.67
C HIS A 37 4.57 -4.65 3.75
N GLN A 38 4.02 -3.53 3.27
CA GLN A 38 4.54 -2.21 3.56
C GLN A 38 4.16 -1.88 5.00
N GLU A 39 5.09 -2.15 5.91
CA GLU A 39 5.01 -1.59 7.26
C GLU A 39 4.96 -0.07 7.14
N ILE A 40 3.85 0.54 7.58
CA ILE A 40 3.83 1.96 7.88
C ILE A 40 4.98 2.20 8.86
N PRO A 41 5.98 3.05 8.54
CA PRO A 41 7.07 3.33 9.45
C PRO A 41 6.51 3.62 10.84
N THR A 42 7.09 3.02 11.88
CA THR A 42 6.55 3.10 13.25
C THR A 42 6.24 4.53 13.69
N ALA A 43 7.03 5.50 13.21
CA ALA A 43 6.80 6.92 13.43
C ALA A 43 5.48 7.45 12.82
N HIS A 44 5.16 7.06 11.58
CA HIS A 44 3.92 7.46 10.92
C HIS A 44 2.70 6.77 11.52
N LYS A 45 2.84 5.50 11.93
CA LYS A 45 1.79 4.79 12.65
C LYS A 45 1.50 5.45 14.00
N LYS A 46 2.53 5.82 14.75
CA LYS A 46 2.39 6.53 16.03
C LYS A 46 1.71 7.88 15.88
N GLU A 47 2.07 8.67 14.87
CA GLU A 47 1.39 9.94 14.58
C GLU A 47 -0.08 9.75 14.22
N LEU A 48 -0.39 8.71 13.42
CA LEU A 48 -1.77 8.37 13.07
C LEU A 48 -2.57 7.95 14.31
N ASP A 49 -2.02 7.08 15.16
CA ASP A 49 -2.66 6.63 16.39
C ASP A 49 -2.94 7.81 17.34
N ASN A 50 -1.95 8.70 17.52
CA ASN A 50 -2.11 9.93 18.31
C ASN A 50 -3.24 10.82 17.77
N ARG A 51 -3.30 11.02 16.44
CA ARG A 51 -4.36 11.84 15.83
C ARG A 51 -5.74 11.24 15.98
N LEU A 52 -5.86 9.91 15.82
CA LEU A 52 -7.13 9.22 16.02
C LEU A 52 -7.61 9.34 17.48
N GLU A 53 -6.69 9.30 18.44
CA GLU A 53 -7.01 9.49 19.86
C GLU A 53 -7.41 10.94 20.17
N SER A 54 -6.69 11.93 19.67
CA SER A 54 -7.07 13.34 19.83
C SER A 54 -8.43 13.65 19.20
N TYR A 55 -8.68 13.16 17.99
CA TYR A 55 -9.95 13.33 17.29
C TYR A 55 -11.12 12.67 18.03
N LYS A 56 -10.91 11.49 18.63
CA LYS A 56 -11.92 10.82 19.45
C LYS A 56 -12.33 11.66 20.67
N ASN A 57 -11.39 12.39 21.24
CA ASN A 57 -11.62 13.25 22.40
C ASN A 57 -12.13 14.65 22.01
N ASN A 58 -11.81 15.12 20.80
CA ASN A 58 -12.27 16.39 20.24
C ASN A 58 -12.54 16.27 18.73
N PRO A 59 -13.80 16.07 18.31
CA PRO A 59 -14.16 15.93 16.89
C PRO A 59 -13.89 17.16 16.02
N ASP A 60 -13.66 18.33 16.64
CA ASP A 60 -13.29 19.56 15.95
C ASP A 60 -11.76 19.72 15.81
N ASP A 61 -10.97 18.76 16.34
CA ASP A 61 -9.51 18.69 16.17
C ASP A 61 -9.14 18.17 14.77
N VAL A 62 -9.53 18.95 13.77
CA VAL A 62 -9.29 18.66 12.36
C VAL A 62 -7.91 19.16 11.99
N LEU A 63 -7.11 18.26 11.41
CA LEU A 63 -5.78 18.59 10.91
C LEU A 63 -5.85 19.62 9.78
N ASP A 64 -5.22 20.78 9.98
CA ASP A 64 -5.00 21.75 8.91
C ASP A 64 -3.87 21.26 7.99
N TRP A 65 -4.25 20.80 6.81
CA TRP A 65 -3.32 20.29 5.80
C TRP A 65 -2.34 21.34 5.30
N GLU A 66 -2.74 22.61 5.22
CA GLU A 66 -1.85 23.70 4.76
C GLU A 66 -0.76 23.98 5.81
N ALA A 67 -1.05 23.81 7.09
CA ALA A 67 -0.06 23.93 8.16
C ALA A 67 0.98 22.79 8.17
N VAL A 68 0.58 21.58 7.73
CA VAL A 68 1.45 20.38 7.77
C VAL A 68 2.38 20.30 6.56
N LYS A 69 1.90 20.69 5.37
CA LYS A 69 2.64 20.61 4.10
C LYS A 69 3.98 21.36 4.12
N GLY A 70 4.11 22.41 4.94
CA GLY A 70 5.33 23.22 5.02
C GLY A 70 6.55 22.51 5.62
N ASN A 71 6.35 21.40 6.34
CA ASN A 71 7.39 20.67 7.06
C ASN A 71 7.61 19.23 6.56
N TRP A 72 7.12 18.89 5.36
CA TRP A 72 7.22 17.55 4.78
C TRP A 72 8.25 17.46 3.67
#